data_AF-A0A522AS79-F1
#
_entry.id   AF-A0A522AS79-F1
#
_cell.length_a   1.000
_cell.length_b   1.000
_cell.length_c   1.000
_cell.angle_alpha   90.00
_cell.angle_beta   90.00
_cell.angle_gamma   90.00
#
_symmetry.space_group_name_H-M   'P 1'
#
loop_
_entity.id
_entity.type
_entity.pdbx_description
1 polymer ?
#
loop_
_entity_poly.entity_id
_entity_poly.type
_entity_poly.pdbx_seq_one_letter_code
_entity_poly.pdbx_strand_id
1 'polypeptide(L)' 'MAKPGKTITKIPISIGDLFGSSKVRARTIATYCPFCSAMVKALQKGYLMVCKQCHMRID' A
#
# COMPACT_ATOMS: atom_id res chain seq x y z
N MET A 1 -28.35 20.85 -7.66
CA MET A 1 -29.64 20.12 -7.58
C MET A 1 -29.39 18.63 -7.73
N ALA A 2 -29.70 17.85 -6.68
CA ALA A 2 -30.15 16.43 -6.61
C ALA A 2 -29.86 15.85 -5.19
N LYS A 3 -30.91 15.75 -4.37
CA LYS A 3 -31.09 14.82 -3.21
C LYS A 3 -31.73 13.51 -3.77
N PRO A 4 -32.13 12.45 -3.02
CA PRO A 4 -31.70 11.83 -1.74
C PRO A 4 -31.52 10.27 -1.83
N GLY A 5 -30.93 9.65 -0.79
CA GLY A 5 -31.37 8.33 -0.27
C GLY A 5 -30.78 7.01 -0.83
N LYS A 6 -29.92 6.34 -0.04
CA LYS A 6 -30.02 4.89 0.20
C LYS A 6 -29.28 4.50 1.50
N THR A 7 -30.09 4.04 2.45
CA THR A 7 -29.75 3.45 3.75
C THR A 7 -28.74 2.32 3.61
N ILE A 8 -27.64 2.36 4.38
CA ILE A 8 -26.71 1.23 4.50
C ILE A 8 -26.82 0.69 5.93
N THR A 9 -27.37 -0.52 6.02
CA THR A 9 -27.49 -1.37 7.20
C THR A 9 -26.14 -1.49 7.90
N LYS A 10 -26.08 -1.18 9.20
CA LYS A 10 -24.90 -1.39 10.05
C LYS A 10 -24.62 -2.88 10.15
N ILE A 11 -23.60 -3.36 9.44
CA ILE A 11 -22.99 -4.67 9.69
C ILE A 11 -21.99 -4.46 10.84
N PRO A 12 -22.18 -5.04 12.04
CA PRO A 12 -21.20 -4.95 13.10
C PRO A 12 -20.08 -5.93 12.80
N ILE A 13 -19.10 -5.51 11.99
CA ILE A 13 -17.85 -6.24 11.89
C ILE A 13 -17.02 -5.81 13.10
N SER A 14 -16.93 -6.68 14.10
CA SER A 14 -16.08 -6.47 15.28
C SER A 14 -14.66 -6.15 14.83
N ILE A 15 -14.21 -4.94 15.16
CA ILE A 15 -12.99 -4.28 14.67
C ILE A 15 -11.68 -4.97 15.17
N GLY A 16 -11.77 -5.95 16.08
CA GLY A 16 -10.61 -6.57 16.74
C GLY A 16 -9.98 -7.80 16.08
N ASP A 17 -10.74 -8.63 15.35
CA ASP A 17 -10.34 -10.04 15.17
C ASP A 17 -9.80 -10.43 13.78
N LEU A 18 -9.91 -9.57 12.76
CA LEU A 18 -9.29 -9.83 11.44
C LEU A 18 -7.98 -9.08 11.22
N PHE A 19 -7.54 -8.30 12.22
CA PHE A 19 -6.16 -7.79 12.35
C PHE A 19 -5.19 -8.89 12.79
N GLY A 20 -5.27 -10.06 12.14
CA GLY A 20 -4.33 -11.17 12.24
C GLY A 20 -2.97 -10.80 11.63
N SER A 21 -2.23 -9.92 12.31
CA SER A 21 -0.78 -9.94 12.51
C SER A 21 0.11 -10.57 11.42
N SER A 22 -0.09 -10.20 10.16
CA SER A 22 1.01 -10.14 9.20
C SER A 22 1.35 -8.67 8.99
N LYS A 23 1.97 -8.06 10.01
CA LYS A 23 2.75 -6.82 9.82
C LYS A 23 3.93 -7.20 8.92
N VAL A 24 3.68 -7.27 7.61
CA VAL A 24 4.74 -7.31 6.60
C VAL A 24 5.53 -6.03 6.82
N ARG A 25 6.66 -6.18 7.53
CA ARG A 25 7.47 -5.06 7.99
C ARG A 25 7.99 -4.37 6.74
N ALA A 26 7.41 -3.21 6.41
CA ALA A 26 7.86 -2.45 5.26
C ALA A 26 9.31 -2.02 5.54
N ARG A 27 10.24 -2.45 4.70
CA ARG A 27 11.66 -2.07 4.79
C ARG A 27 11.97 -1.12 3.64
N THR A 28 12.84 -0.16 3.88
CA THR A 28 13.37 0.68 2.81
C THR A 28 14.69 0.08 2.36
N ILE A 29 14.82 -0.22 1.08
CA ILE A 29 16.04 -0.77 0.47
C ILE A 29 16.55 0.20 -0.59
N ALA A 30 17.85 0.18 -0.88
CA ALA A 30 18.41 0.87 -2.04
C ALA A 30 18.43 -0.11 -3.22
N THR A 31 17.78 0.23 -4.33
CA THR A 31 17.77 -0.59 -5.54
C THR A 31 17.85 0.30 -6.77
N TYR A 32 18.32 -0.25 -7.89
CA TYR A 32 18.35 0.48 -9.15
C TYR A 32 16.94 0.60 -9.72
N CYS A 33 16.51 1.82 -10.04
CA CYS A 33 15.25 2.05 -10.74
C CYS A 33 15.54 2.40 -12.20
N PRO A 34 15.12 1.56 -13.17
CA PRO A 34 15.36 1.80 -14.59
C PRO A 34 14.64 3.06 -15.10
N PHE A 35 13.56 3.48 -14.45
CA PHE A 35 12.83 4.69 -14.82
C PHE A 35 13.57 5.97 -14.39
N CYS A 36 14.27 5.94 -13.26
CA CYS A 36 15.11 7.05 -12.81
C CYS A 36 16.55 6.93 -13.31
N SER A 37 16.91 5.81 -13.97
CA SER A 37 18.27 5.43 -14.35
C SER A 37 19.29 5.61 -13.22
N ALA A 38 18.88 5.37 -11.97
CA ALA A 38 19.66 5.69 -10.79
C ALA A 38 19.37 4.72 -9.63
N MET A 39 20.29 4.68 -8.66
CA MET A 39 20.07 3.95 -7.42
C MET A 39 19.19 4.77 -6.48
N VAL A 40 18.00 4.25 -6.18
CA VAL A 40 16.95 4.94 -5.43
C VAL A 40 16.59 4.15 -4.18
N LYS A 41 16.00 4.84 -3.21
CA LYS A 41 15.36 4.19 -2.07
C LYS A 41 13.98 3.68 -2.49
N ALA A 42 13.78 2.37 -2.46
CA ALA A 42 12.50 1.73 -2.67
C ALA A 42 11.89 1.24 -1.35
N LEU A 43 10.57 1.25 -1.26
CA LEU A 43 9.84 0.64 -0.16
C LEU A 43 9.49 -0.80 -0.54
N GLN A 44 10.08 -1.76 0.19
CA GLN A 44 9.77 -3.19 0.06
C GLN A 44 8.69 -3.55 1.08
N LYS A 45 7.52 -4.00 0.58
CA LYS A 45 6.42 -4.52 1.41
C LYS A 45 6.04 -5.90 0.87
N GLY A 46 6.69 -6.93 1.43
CA GLY A 46 6.57 -8.31 0.92
C GLY A 46 7.43 -8.45 -0.33
N TYR A 47 6.83 -8.88 -1.44
CA TYR A 47 7.47 -8.96 -2.76
C TYR A 47 7.35 -7.66 -3.56
N LEU A 48 6.49 -6.72 -3.13
CA LEU A 48 6.31 -5.47 -3.84
C LEU A 48 7.42 -4.48 -3.49
N MET A 49 8.19 -4.04 -4.49
CA MET A 49 9.13 -2.93 -4.37
C MET A 49 8.59 -1.72 -5.14
N VAL A 50 8.58 -0.55 -4.51
CA VAL A 50 8.14 0.70 -5.14
C VAL A 50 9.21 1.76 -4.98
N CYS A 51 9.66 2.35 -6.08
CA CYS A 51 10.55 3.50 -6.08
C CYS A 51 9.91 4.68 -5.36
N LYS A 52 10.54 5.24 -4.32
CA LYS A 52 9.99 6.43 -3.65
C LYS A 52 10.09 7.72 -4.48
N GLN A 53 10.91 7.74 -5.52
CA GLN A 53 11.15 8.95 -6.31
C GLN A 53 10.12 9.09 -7.43
N CYS A 54 9.93 8.05 -8.24
CA CYS A 54 8.97 8.06 -9.36
C CYS A 54 7.69 7.28 -9.07
N HIS A 55 7.55 6.68 -7.88
CA HIS A 55 6.39 5.87 -7.49
C HIS A 55 6.10 4.66 -8.41
N MET A 56 7.04 4.32 -9.30
CA MET A 56 6.97 3.12 -10.12
C MET A 56 7.25 1.87 -9.31
N ARG A 57 6.55 0.79 -9.65
CA ARG A 57 6.85 -0.56 -9.18
C ARG A 57 8.15 -1.02 -9.82
N ILE A 58 9.02 -1.60 -9.00
CA ILE A 58 10.28 -2.22 -9.42
C ILE A 58 10.03 -3.72 -9.26
N ASP A 59 9.89 -4.42 -10.37
CA ASP A 59 9.83 -5.88 -10.43
C ASP A 59 11.25 -6.44 -10.51
#